data_AF-A0A9E3YDT7-F1
#
_entry.id   AF-A0A9E3YDT7-F1
#
_cell.length_a   1.000
_cell.length_b   1.000
_cell.length_c   1.000
_cell.angle_alpha   90.00
_cell.angle_beta   90.00
_cell.angle_gamma   90.00
#
_symmetry.space_group_name_H-M   'P 1'
#
loop_
_entity.id
_entity.type
_entity.pdbx_description
1 polymer ?
#
loop_
_entity_poly.entity_id
_entity_poly.type
_entity_poly.pdbx_seq_one_letter_code
_entity_poly.pdbx_strand_id
1 'polypeptide(L)' 'YLFSDYCSGVISGLQIVGGDAVSVVDLGLRAPGAVAFGTDPNGDVLVALLGGGVRRIIDN' A
#
# COMPACT_ATOMS: atom_id res chain seq x y z
N TYR A 1 -5.89 -3.92 -5.03
CA TYR A 1 -5.03 -2.74 -5.21
C TYR A 1 -4.65 -2.18 -3.85
N LEU A 2 -3.47 -1.55 -3.75
CA LEU A 2 -3.06 -0.79 -2.56
C LEU A 2 -2.99 0.69 -2.91
N PHE A 3 -3.35 1.53 -1.96
CA PHE A 3 -3.19 2.98 -2.07
C PHE A 3 -2.91 3.57 -0.69
N SER A 4 -2.30 4.76 -0.67
CA SER A 4 -2.02 5.49 0.57
C SER A 4 -2.75 6.83 0.55
N ASP A 5 -3.28 7.23 1.71
CA ASP A 5 -3.61 8.62 1.94
C ASP A 5 -2.32 9.45 2.02
N TYR A 6 -2.25 10.55 1.27
CA TYR A 6 -1.04 11.38 1.19
C TYR A 6 -0.72 12.08 2.51
N CYS A 7 -1.76 12.54 3.23
CA CYS A 7 -1.60 13.33 4.45
C CYS A 7 -1.22 12.47 5.65
N SER A 8 -1.91 11.35 5.85
CA SER A 8 -1.78 10.50 7.03
C SER A 8 -0.88 9.28 6.82
N GLY A 9 -0.59 8.94 5.56
CA GLY A 9 0.17 7.74 5.19
C GLY A 9 -0.57 6.42 5.45
N VAL A 10 -1.87 6.44 5.76
CA VAL A 10 -2.67 5.22 5.96
C VAL A 10 -2.68 4.43 4.65
N ILE A 11 -2.33 3.14 4.73
CA ILE A 11 -2.37 2.23 3.59
C ILE A 11 -3.66 1.42 3.65
N SER A 12 -4.42 1.48 2.56
CA SER A 12 -5.68 0.77 2.41
C SER A 12 -5.62 -0.25 1.28
N GLY A 13 -6.27 -1.38 1.49
CA GLY A 13 -6.57 -2.36 0.46
C GLY A 13 -7.90 -2.05 -0.23
N LEU A 14 -7.90 -2.07 -1.55
CA LEU A 14 -9.10 -2.01 -2.39
C LEU A 14 -9.31 -3.35 -3.11
N GLN A 15 -10.47 -3.98 -2.89
CA GLN A 15 -10.92 -5.16 -3.62
C GLN A 15 -11.79 -4.75 -4.82
N ILE A 16 -11.48 -5.30 -5.99
CA ILE A 16 -12.23 -5.06 -7.23
C ILE A 16 -12.76 -6.39 -7.76
N VAL A 17 -14.05 -6.45 -8.10
CA VAL A 17 -14.71 -7.62 -8.70
C VAL A 17 -15.53 -7.14 -9.90
N GLY A 18 -15.31 -7.72 -11.07
CA GLY A 18 -16.02 -7.32 -12.29
C GLY A 18 -15.73 -5.89 -12.77
N GLY A 19 -14.65 -5.25 -12.28
CA GLY A 19 -14.33 -3.85 -12.56
C GLY A 19 -14.84 -2.87 -11.50
N ASP A 20 -15.70 -3.32 -10.59
CA ASP A 20 -16.27 -2.50 -9.54
C ASP A 20 -15.51 -2.64 -8.21
N ALA A 21 -15.33 -1.52 -7.51
CA ALA A 21 -14.82 -1.48 -6.15
C ALA A 21 -15.86 -2.06 -5.18
N VAL A 22 -15.56 -3.19 -4.55
CA VAL A 22 -16.51 -3.89 -3.65
C VAL A 22 -16.15 -3.79 -2.17
N SER A 23 -14.89 -3.47 -1.84
CA SER A 23 -14.45 -3.31 -0.45
C SER A 23 -13.20 -2.44 -0.36
N VAL A 24 -13.15 -1.60 0.68
CA VAL A 24 -11.95 -0.86 1.10
C VAL A 24 -11.68 -1.18 2.56
N VAL A 25 -10.44 -1.57 2.87
CA VAL A 25 -10.01 -1.94 4.22
C VAL A 25 -8.77 -1.15 4.61
N ASP A 26 -8.77 -0.56 5.80
CA ASP A 26 -7.54 -0.04 6.42
C ASP A 26 -6.71 -1.24 6.90
N LEU A 27 -5.46 -1.34 6.43
CA LEU A 27 -4.58 -2.46 6.75
C LEU A 27 -3.85 -2.28 8.10
N GLY A 28 -4.09 -1.18 8.82
CA GLY A 28 -3.40 -0.85 10.05
C GLY A 28 -1.94 -0.41 9.83
N LEU A 29 -1.55 -0.18 8.58
CA LEU A 29 -0.21 0.17 8.16
C LEU A 29 -0.11 1.66 7.85
N ARG A 30 1.04 2.26 8.19
CA ARG A 30 1.32 3.67 7.89
C ARG A 30 2.66 3.83 7.21
N ALA A 31 2.67 4.54 6.09
CA ALA A 31 3.86 4.96 5.36
C ALA A 31 3.70 6.41 4.89
N PRO A 32 3.97 7.40 5.77
CA PRO A 32 3.98 8.81 5.36
C PRO A 32 4.91 9.03 4.17
N GLY A 33 4.38 9.70 3.14
CA GLY A 33 5.12 9.93 1.89
C GLY A 33 5.17 8.73 0.96
N ALA A 34 4.33 7.70 1.11
CA ALA A 34 4.22 6.64 0.11
C ALA A 34 3.85 7.20 -1.27
N VAL A 35 4.63 6.82 -2.29
CA VAL A 35 4.43 7.27 -3.69
C VAL A 35 4.19 6.12 -4.66
N ALA A 36 4.64 4.91 -4.33
CA ALA A 36 4.40 3.72 -5.15
C ALA A 36 4.43 2.44 -4.30
N PHE A 37 3.73 1.43 -4.81
CA PHE A 37 3.73 0.07 -4.29
C PHE A 37 4.25 -0.87 -5.37
N GLY A 38 5.00 -1.88 -4.97
CA GLY A 38 5.47 -2.94 -5.85
C GLY A 38 5.59 -4.25 -5.11
N THR A 39 5.74 -5.34 -5.85
CA THR A 39 5.95 -6.68 -5.30
C THR A 39 7.27 -7.21 -5.81
N ASP A 40 8.08 -7.79 -4.92
CA ASP A 40 9.32 -8.44 -5.30
C ASP A 40 9.10 -9.88 -5.82
N PRO A 41 10.13 -10.59 -6.30
CA PRO A 41 9.98 -11.97 -6.78
C PRO A 41 9.53 -13.00 -5.72
N ASN A 42 9.67 -12.69 -4.43
CA ASN A 42 9.23 -13.56 -3.34
C ASN A 42 7.76 -13.31 -2.94
N GLY A 43 7.13 -12.28 -3.50
CA GLY A 43 5.79 -11.86 -3.14
C GLY A 43 5.76 -10.79 -2.03
N ASP A 44 6.91 -10.31 -1.57
CA ASP A 44 6.97 -9.26 -0.55
C ASP A 44 6.50 -7.92 -1.15
N VAL A 45 5.65 -7.21 -0.42
CA VAL A 45 5.17 -5.89 -0.84
C VAL A 45 6.13 -4.80 -0.37
N LEU A 46 6.55 -3.96 -1.31
CA LEU A 46 7.45 -2.84 -1.10
C LEU A 46 6.71 -1.51 -1.31
N VAL A 47 7.04 -0.52 -0.48
CA VAL A 47 6.54 0.85 -0.56
C VAL A 47 7.71 1.79 -0.84
N ALA A 48 7.65 2.51 -1.95
CA ALA A 48 8.57 3.60 -2.24
C ALA A 48 8.08 4.89 -1.59
N LEU A 49 9.00 5.67 -1.03
CA LEU A 49 8.73 6.89 -0.30
C LEU A 49 9.26 8.14 -1.01
N LEU A 50 8.55 9.24 -0.85
CA LEU A 50 9.01 10.58 -1.18
C LEU A 50 10.32 10.84 -0.39
N GLY A 51 11.43 11.05 -1.11
CA GLY A 51 12.77 11.15 -0.51
C GLY A 51 13.68 9.93 -0.74
N GLY A 52 13.21 8.92 -1.49
CA GLY A 52 14.06 7.86 -2.04
C GLY A 52 14.20 6.60 -1.18
N GLY A 53 13.50 6.51 -0.05
CA GLY A 53 13.47 5.31 0.77
C GLY A 53 12.54 4.23 0.20
N VAL A 54 12.86 2.96 0.47
CA VAL A 54 11.96 1.82 0.21
C VAL A 54 11.78 1.03 1.51
N ARG A 55 10.53 0.67 1.82
CA ARG A 55 10.18 -0.14 2.99
C ARG A 55 9.43 -1.39 2.57
N ARG A 56 9.64 -2.51 3.27
CA ARG A 56 8.85 -3.72 3.12
C ARG A 56 7.63 -3.69 4.06
N ILE A 57 6.46 -4.05 3.54
CA ILE A 57 5.28 -4.35 4.34
C ILE A 57 5.43 -5.76 4.90
N ILE A 58 5.25 -5.91 6.20
CA ILE A 58 5.23 -7.20 6.88
C ILE A 58 3.86 -7.39 7.53
N ASP A 59 3.30 -8.59 7.39
CA ASP A 59 2.14 -9.02 8.15
C ASP A 59 2.63 -9.50 9.53
N ASN A 60 1.93 -9.13 10.60
CA ASN A 60 2.30 -9.48 11.99
C ASN A 60 1.41 -10.59 12.53
#